data_AF-A0A2V6P8M4-F1
#
_entry.id   AF-A0A2V6P8M4-F1
#
_cell.length_a   1.000
_cell.length_b   1.000
_cell.length_c   1.000
_cell.angle_alpha   90.00
_cell.angle_beta   90.00
_cell.angle_gamma   90.00
#
_symmetry.space_group_name_H-M   'P 1'
#
loop_
_entity.id
_entity.type
_entity.pdbx_description
1 polymer ?
#
loop_
_entity_poly.entity_id
_entity_poly.type
_entity_poly.pdbx_seq_one_letter_code
_entity_poly.pdbx_strand_id
1 'polypeptide(L)' 'MGPDVWQFAFRTMEASETVRCPFCGQDFELVIDTSIASQRFTTDCDVCCRPFEVVAECEPGKILGLEVAGN' A
#
# COMPACT_ATOMS: atom_id res chain seq x y z
N MET A 1 26.55 17.85 -15.33
CA MET A 1 25.42 16.91 -15.57
C MET A 1 25.84 15.56 -15.01
N GLY A 2 25.74 15.40 -13.68
CA GLY A 2 26.01 14.14 -13.00
C GLY A 2 24.70 13.41 -12.70
N PRO A 3 24.62 12.08 -12.85
CA PRO A 3 23.41 11.30 -12.59
C PRO A 3 23.18 10.99 -11.08
N ASP A 4 23.71 11.82 -10.18
CA ASP A 4 23.85 11.52 -8.74
C ASP A 4 22.74 12.09 -7.84
N VAL A 5 21.84 12.93 -8.38
CA VAL A 5 20.70 13.46 -7.61
C VAL A 5 19.56 12.45 -7.40
N TRP A 6 19.57 11.31 -8.11
CA TRP A 6 18.59 10.23 -7.90
C TRP A 6 19.03 9.19 -6.86
N GLN A 7 20.29 9.19 -6.42
CA GLN A 7 20.81 8.15 -5.51
C GLN A 7 20.75 8.50 -4.02
N PHE A 8 20.46 9.75 -3.64
CA PHE A 8 20.57 10.23 -2.25
C PHE A 8 19.27 10.78 -1.61
N ALA A 9 18.11 10.75 -2.27
CA ALA A 9 16.86 11.34 -1.74
C ALA A 9 15.65 10.40 -1.61
N PHE A 10 15.77 9.11 -1.92
CA PHE A 10 14.73 8.10 -1.66
C PHE A 10 15.20 7.17 -0.54
N ARG A 11 14.92 7.51 0.71
CA ARG A 11 14.75 6.46 1.71
C ARG A 11 13.57 5.64 1.23
N THR A 12 13.74 4.35 0.94
CA THR A 12 12.64 3.45 0.54
C THR A 12 11.58 3.48 1.64
N MET A 13 10.57 4.33 1.46
CA MET A 13 9.43 4.50 2.36
C MET A 13 8.15 4.05 1.63
N GLU A 14 8.29 3.15 0.67
CA GLU A 14 7.19 2.54 -0.05
C GLU A 14 7.46 1.03 -0.07
N ALA A 15 6.44 0.24 0.19
CA ALA A 15 6.47 -1.22 0.11
C ALA A 15 5.19 -1.70 -0.59
N SER A 16 5.28 -2.78 -1.36
CA SER A 16 4.11 -3.40 -1.97
C SER A 16 3.73 -4.72 -1.29
N GLU A 17 2.43 -4.98 -1.20
CA GLU A 17 1.89 -6.25 -0.71
C GLU A 17 0.69 -6.67 -1.54
N THR A 18 0.52 -7.97 -1.77
CA THR A 18 -0.65 -8.49 -2.49
C THR A 18 -1.84 -8.63 -1.54
N VAL A 19 -2.99 -8.10 -1.95
CA VAL A 19 -4.24 -8.21 -1.21
C VAL A 19 -5.34 -8.79 -2.06
N ARG A 20 -6.37 -9.31 -1.40
CA ARG A 20 -7.55 -9.84 -2.04
C ARG A 20 -8.77 -8.94 -1.80
N CYS A 21 -9.46 -8.56 -2.87
CA CYS A 21 -10.69 -7.77 -2.78
C CYS A 21 -11.76 -8.55 -1.99
N PRO A 22 -12.36 -7.96 -0.94
CA PRO A 22 -13.39 -8.63 -0.14
C PRO A 22 -14.71 -8.85 -0.89
N PHE A 23 -14.90 -8.20 -2.05
CA PHE A 23 -16.14 -8.26 -2.80
C PHE A 23 -16.10 -9.22 -4.00
N CYS A 24 -15.08 -9.10 -4.85
CA CYS A 24 -14.97 -9.95 -6.05
C CYS A 24 -13.90 -11.05 -5.94
N GLY A 25 -13.09 -11.03 -4.87
CA GLY A 25 -12.05 -12.02 -4.64
C GLY A 25 -10.81 -11.89 -5.54
N GLN A 26 -10.68 -10.80 -6.29
CA GLN A 26 -9.50 -10.54 -7.12
C GLN A 26 -8.29 -10.14 -6.29
N ASP A 27 -7.13 -10.64 -6.70
CA ASP A 27 -5.84 -10.27 -6.12
C ASP A 27 -5.25 -9.06 -6.87
N PHE A 28 -4.71 -8.10 -6.13
CA PHE A 28 -4.02 -6.94 -6.69
C PHE A 28 -2.92 -6.48 -5.74
N GLU A 29 -1.93 -5.80 -6.30
CA GLU A 29 -0.79 -5.27 -5.55
C GLU A 29 -1.13 -3.87 -5.02
N LEU A 30 -0.99 -3.68 -3.70
CA LEU A 30 -1.10 -2.37 -3.08
C LEU A 30 0.27 -1.83 -2.72
N VAL A 31 0.56 -0.61 -3.14
CA VAL A 31 1.73 0.15 -2.70
C VAL A 31 1.35 0.98 -1.49
N ILE A 32 2.09 0.80 -0.40
CA ILE A 32 1.86 1.44 0.89
C ILE A 32 3.04 2.37 1.19
N ASP A 33 2.74 3.62 1.51
CA ASP A 33 3.71 4.55 2.09
C ASP A 33 4.02 4.10 3.53
N THR A 34 5.21 3.56 3.72
CA THR A 34 5.70 3.09 5.02
C THR A 34 6.37 4.19 5.85
N SER A 35 6.31 5.46 5.42
CA SER A 35 6.67 6.60 6.29
C SER A 35 5.61 6.83 7.38
N ILE A 36 4.39 6.34 7.16
CA ILE A 36 3.29 6.38 8.13
C ILE A 36 3.21 5.06 8.89
N ALA A 37 3.43 5.10 10.20
CA ALA A 37 3.46 3.89 11.03
C ALA A 37 2.11 3.14 11.10
N SER A 38 1.00 3.87 11.05
CA SER A 38 -0.35 3.29 11.02
C SER A 38 -1.24 4.17 10.15
N GLN A 39 -1.80 3.58 9.11
CA GLN A 39 -2.67 4.28 8.17
C GLN A 39 -3.95 3.51 7.90
N ARG A 40 -5.03 4.26 7.72
CA ARG A 40 -6.34 3.76 7.32
C ARG A 40 -6.83 4.60 6.15
N PHE A 41 -7.16 3.94 5.05
CA PHE A 41 -7.62 4.61 3.84
C PHE A 41 -8.59 3.73 3.08
N THR A 42 -9.43 4.34 2.26
CA THR A 42 -10.32 3.63 1.34
C THR A 42 -9.70 3.64 -0.04
N THR A 43 -9.75 2.50 -0.73
CA THR A 43 -9.35 2.38 -2.13
C THR A 43 -10.35 1.52 -2.89
N ASP A 44 -10.44 1.72 -4.20
CA ASP A 44 -11.34 0.99 -5.08
C ASP A 44 -10.66 -0.24 -5.67
N CYS A 45 -11.44 -1.29 -5.93
CA CYS A 45 -10.94 -2.46 -6.65
C CYS A 45 -10.93 -2.18 -8.16
N ASP A 46 -9.79 -2.41 -8.84
CA ASP A 46 -9.65 -2.23 -10.29
C ASP A 46 -10.59 -3.10 -11.15
N VAL A 47 -11.18 -4.15 -10.56
CA VAL A 47 -12.06 -5.09 -11.28
C VAL A 47 -13.54 -4.81 -11.03
N CYS A 48 -13.95 -4.64 -9.78
CA CYS A 48 -15.37 -4.46 -9.43
C CYS A 48 -15.75 -3.03 -9.05
N CYS A 49 -14.78 -2.11 -9.01
CA CYS A 49 -14.96 -0.70 -8.67
C CYS A 49 -15.71 -0.47 -7.34
N ARG A 50 -15.61 -1.43 -6.40
CA ARG A 50 -16.20 -1.28 -5.07
C ARG A 50 -15.13 -0.79 -4.10
N PRO A 51 -15.41 0.29 -3.35
CA PRO A 51 -14.50 0.80 -2.34
C PRO A 51 -14.43 -0.15 -1.15
N PHE A 52 -13.23 -0.44 -0.68
CA PHE A 52 -12.98 -1.16 0.57
C PHE A 52 -11.95 -0.39 1.39
N GLU A 53 -12.00 -0.58 2.71
CA GLU A 53 -11.05 0.00 3.64
C GLU A 53 -9.80 -0.87 3.75
N VAL A 54 -8.64 -0.23 3.84
CA VAL A 54 -7.34 -0.83 4.09
C VAL A 54 -6.80 -0.22 5.38
N VAL A 55 -6.36 -1.08 6.30
CA VAL A 55 -5.62 -0.70 7.50
C VAL A 55 -4.24 -1.33 7.40
N ALA A 56 -3.20 -0.50 7.45
CA ALA A 56 -1.82 -0.95 7.35
C ALA A 56 -1.01 -0.46 8.56
N GLU A 57 -0.22 -1.36 9.12
CA GLU A 57 0.81 -1.07 10.13
C GLU A 57 2.18 -1.25 9.51
N CYS A 58 3.05 -0.25 9.66
CA CYS A 58 4.32 -0.17 8.94
C CYS A 58 5.47 0.29 9.83
N GLU A 59 6.67 -0.12 9.42
CA GLU A 59 7.94 0.50 9.78
C GLU A 59 8.59 1.04 8.49
N PRO A 60 9.52 2.01 8.55
CA PRO A 60 10.16 2.55 7.35
C PRO A 60 10.75 1.44 6.46
N GLY A 61 10.15 1.24 5.28
CA GLY A 61 10.53 0.22 4.30
C GLY A 61 9.92 -1.18 4.51
N LYS A 62 8.97 -1.36 5.43
CA LYS A 62 8.37 -2.67 5.75
C LYS A 62 6.91 -2.57 6.19
N ILE A 63 6.07 -3.46 5.65
CA ILE A 63 4.69 -3.67 6.11
C ILE A 63 4.72 -4.75 7.21
N LEU A 64 4.16 -4.45 8.38
CA LEU A 64 4.07 -5.36 9.52
C LEU A 64 2.75 -6.13 9.51
N GLY A 65 1.67 -5.46 9.13
CA GLY A 65 0.33 -6.02 9.06
C GLY A 65 -0.53 -5.23 8.11
N LEU A 66 -1.44 -5.93 7.42
CA LEU A 66 -2.36 -5.32 6.49
C LEU A 66 -3.71 -6.04 6.52
N GLU A 67 -4.76 -5.27 6.77
CA GLU A 67 -6.14 -5.74 6.86
C GLU A 67 -7.00 -5.03 5.82
N VAL A 68 -7.92 -5.77 5.20
CA VAL A 68 -8.88 -5.24 4.23
C VAL A 68 -10.30 -5.55 4.68
N ALA A 69 -11.18 -4.55 4.65
CA ALA A 69 -12.57 -4.69 5.08
C ALA A 69 -13.51 -4.07 4.04
N GLY A 70 -14.50 -4.85 3.60
CA GLY A 70 -15.61 -4.34 2.80
C GLY A 70 -16.69 -3.79 3.72
N ASN A 71 -16.98 -2.49 3.62
CA ASN A 71 -18.13 -1.86 4.27
C ASN A 71 -19.38 -1.94 3.37
#